data_AF-A0A7R9QUA6-F1
#
_entry.id   AF-A0A7R9QUA6-F1
#
_cell.length_a   1.000
_cell.length_b   1.000
_cell.length_c   1.000
_cell.angle_alpha   90.00
_cell.angle_beta   90.00
_cell.angle_gamma   90.00
#
_symmetry.space_group_name_H-M   'P 1'
#
loop_
_entity.id
_entity.type
_entity.pdbx_description
1 polymer ?
#
loop_
_entity_poly.entity_id
_entity_poly.type
_entity_poly.pdbx_seq_one_letter_code
_entity_poly.pdbx_strand_id
1 'polypeptide(L)'
;MRGALSHRHTEDISFHSTMASLFEQYEQFASLSSRGLALDSDRNQDNSIINMCSDSEEPIFSKHKLDFSPVDKITHLAVSNNHVVMALKNRTILRMDLMHGHQTNDIDLTPFISDKSHSSRVNNLFVDPTGKHCIISVTNSETQVSAEN
;
A
#
# COMPACT_ATOMS: atom_id res chain seq x y z
N MET A 1 58.36 15.60 -18.63
CA MET A 1 57.00 15.94 -18.16
C MET A 1 56.00 15.69 -19.28
N ARG A 2 55.38 14.51 -19.30
CA ARG A 2 54.22 14.15 -20.14
C ARG A 2 53.72 12.77 -19.72
N GLY A 3 52.40 12.64 -19.57
CA GLY A 3 51.66 11.39 -19.79
C GLY A 3 51.28 10.58 -18.55
N ALA A 4 50.01 10.68 -18.16
CA ALA A 4 49.03 9.59 -18.14
C ALA A 4 48.09 9.69 -16.92
N LEU A 5 46.93 10.33 -17.11
CA LEU A 5 45.77 10.10 -16.27
C LEU A 5 45.25 8.69 -16.55
N SER A 6 45.36 7.80 -15.56
CA SER A 6 44.69 6.50 -15.56
C SER A 6 43.39 6.66 -14.77
N HIS A 7 42.28 6.82 -15.50
CA HIS A 7 40.95 6.63 -14.95
C HIS A 7 40.78 5.14 -14.60
N ARG A 8 40.75 4.81 -13.32
CA ARG A 8 40.21 3.54 -12.84
C ARG A 8 38.72 3.76 -12.58
N HIS A 9 37.90 3.20 -13.45
CA HIS A 9 36.46 3.10 -13.30
C HIS A 9 36.20 1.98 -12.28
N THR A 10 35.73 2.35 -11.10
CA THR A 10 35.17 1.42 -10.12
C THR A 10 33.74 1.09 -10.54
N GLU A 11 33.50 -0.14 -10.97
CA GLU A 11 32.16 -0.64 -11.24
C GLU A 11 31.45 -0.89 -9.91
N ASP A 12 30.69 0.11 -9.45
CA ASP A 12 29.65 -0.09 -8.44
C ASP A 12 28.46 -0.77 -9.12
N ILE A 13 28.27 -2.05 -8.79
CA ILE A 13 27.21 -2.91 -9.30
C ILE A 13 25.87 -2.36 -8.81
N SER A 14 25.15 -1.70 -9.72
CA SER A 14 23.90 -0.99 -9.50
C SER A 14 22.71 -1.94 -9.38
N PHE A 15 22.60 -2.68 -8.26
CA PHE A 15 21.39 -3.47 -7.95
C PHE A 15 20.11 -2.61 -7.90
N HIS A 16 20.24 -1.31 -7.64
CA HIS A 16 19.13 -0.35 -7.72
C HIS A 16 18.68 -0.04 -9.16
N SER A 17 19.60 -0.12 -10.13
CA SER A 17 19.29 0.20 -11.52
C SER A 17 18.48 -0.90 -12.21
N THR A 18 18.63 -2.16 -11.78
CA THR A 18 17.88 -3.29 -12.36
C THR A 18 16.40 -3.24 -11.99
N MET A 19 16.08 -2.92 -10.73
CA MET A 19 14.67 -2.78 -10.27
C MET A 19 14.01 -1.54 -10.87
N ALA A 20 14.74 -0.42 -10.97
CA ALA A 20 14.25 0.79 -11.64
C ALA A 20 13.99 0.55 -13.13
N SER A 21 14.91 -0.13 -13.83
CA SER A 21 14.77 -0.47 -15.25
C SER A 21 13.61 -1.43 -15.52
N LEU A 22 13.36 -2.42 -14.64
CA LEU A 22 12.22 -3.33 -14.78
C LEU A 22 10.89 -2.59 -14.62
N PHE A 23 10.82 -1.67 -13.65
CA PHE A 23 9.63 -0.85 -13.43
C PHE A 23 9.37 0.11 -14.60
N GLU A 24 10.41 0.78 -15.08
CA GLU A 24 10.37 1.69 -16.22
C GLU A 24 9.98 0.95 -17.51
N GLN A 25 10.47 -0.28 -17.72
CA GLN A 25 10.06 -1.12 -18.83
C GLN A 25 8.57 -1.47 -18.75
N TYR A 26 8.03 -1.76 -17.55
CA TYR A 26 6.60 -2.00 -17.35
C TYR A 26 5.75 -0.77 -17.68
N GLU A 27 6.16 0.43 -17.23
CA GLU A 27 5.49 1.69 -17.58
C GLU A 27 5.55 1.96 -19.09
N GLN A 28 6.67 1.66 -19.74
CA GLN A 28 6.83 1.82 -21.18
C GLN A 28 5.89 0.89 -21.97
N PHE A 29 5.77 -0.39 -21.59
CA PHE A 29 4.83 -1.32 -22.22
C PHE A 29 3.36 -0.94 -21.98
N ALA A 30 3.01 -0.56 -20.75
CA ALA A 30 1.66 -0.09 -20.42
C ALA A 30 1.27 1.18 -21.20
N SER A 31 2.25 2.06 -21.48
CA SER A 31 2.02 3.25 -22.31
C SER A 31 1.82 2.92 -23.80
N LEU A 32 2.54 1.94 -24.34
CA LEU A 32 2.42 1.50 -25.74
C LEU A 32 1.11 0.76 -26.01
N SER A 33 0.63 -0.04 -25.06
CA SER A 33 -0.67 -0.71 -25.18
C SER A 33 -1.86 0.25 -25.23
N SER A 34 -1.71 1.50 -24.75
CA SER A 34 -2.73 2.54 -24.86
C SER A 34 -2.70 3.33 -26.18
N ARG A 35 -1.63 3.17 -26.97
CA ARG A 35 -1.48 3.82 -28.28
C ARG A 35 -1.61 2.76 -29.35
N GLY A 36 -2.84 2.53 -29.79
CA GLY A 36 -3.17 1.62 -30.89
C GLY A 36 -2.16 1.73 -32.03
N LEU A 37 -1.46 0.63 -32.27
CA LEU A 37 -0.46 0.53 -33.33
C LEU A 37 -1.18 0.49 -34.67
N ALA A 38 -1.20 1.62 -35.37
CA ALA A 38 -1.26 1.61 -36.83
C ALA A 38 0.07 1.06 -37.35
N LEU A 39 0.19 -0.26 -37.40
CA LEU A 39 1.27 -0.95 -38.09
C LEU A 39 0.92 -1.04 -39.57
N ASP A 40 1.71 -0.32 -40.38
CA ASP A 40 1.71 -0.43 -41.83
C ASP A 40 2.08 -1.88 -42.20
N SER A 41 1.20 -2.51 -42.97
CA SER A 41 1.28 -3.93 -43.33
C SER A 41 2.30 -4.11 -44.45
N ASP A 42 3.49 -4.62 -44.13
CA ASP A 42 4.23 -5.43 -45.10
C ASP A 42 5.04 -6.55 -44.44
N ARG A 43 4.94 -7.74 -45.06
CA ARG A 43 5.78 -8.95 -44.94
C ARG A 43 5.40 -10.05 -43.93
N ASN A 44 4.57 -10.95 -44.44
CA ASN A 44 4.82 -12.40 -44.64
C ASN A 44 5.19 -13.31 -43.43
N GLN A 45 4.17 -14.08 -43.03
CA GLN A 45 4.14 -15.47 -42.53
C GLN A 45 4.76 -15.88 -41.17
N ASP A 46 3.87 -16.53 -40.43
CA ASP A 46 4.09 -17.58 -39.42
C ASP A 46 4.61 -17.15 -38.05
N ASN A 47 3.91 -16.20 -37.42
CA ASN A 47 3.67 -16.21 -35.99
C ASN A 47 2.31 -15.56 -35.74
N SER A 48 1.27 -16.36 -35.48
CA SER A 48 0.06 -15.82 -34.88
C SER A 48 0.39 -15.46 -33.42
N ILE A 49 1.08 -14.33 -33.22
CA ILE A 49 1.01 -13.61 -31.96
C ILE A 49 -0.42 -13.09 -31.93
N ILE A 50 -1.31 -13.89 -31.36
CA ILE A 50 -2.67 -13.48 -31.05
C ILE A 50 -2.50 -12.33 -30.06
N ASN A 51 -2.50 -11.12 -30.57
CA ASN A 51 -2.53 -9.92 -29.76
C ASN A 51 -3.94 -9.88 -29.14
N MET A 52 -4.15 -10.60 -28.03
CA MET A 52 -5.38 -10.56 -27.22
C MET A 52 -5.52 -9.25 -26.45
N CYS A 53 -5.00 -8.15 -26.98
CA CYS A 53 -5.35 -6.82 -26.49
C CYS A 53 -6.70 -6.49 -27.12
N SER A 54 -7.77 -7.06 -26.56
CA SER A 54 -9.11 -6.59 -26.84
C SER A 54 -9.18 -5.12 -26.44
N ASP A 55 -9.44 -4.24 -27.41
CA ASP A 55 -9.49 -2.78 -27.31
C ASP A 55 -10.61 -2.24 -26.37
N SER A 56 -11.15 -3.08 -25.49
CA SER A 56 -12.32 -2.78 -24.66
C SER A 56 -12.30 -3.38 -23.25
N GLU A 57 -11.22 -4.05 -22.82
CA GLU A 57 -11.17 -4.52 -21.42
C GLU A 57 -10.66 -3.42 -20.50
N GLU A 58 -11.50 -3.05 -19.53
CA GLU A 58 -11.11 -2.19 -18.41
C GLU A 58 -9.96 -2.86 -17.65
N PRO A 59 -8.95 -2.10 -17.18
CA PRO A 59 -7.86 -2.66 -16.40
C PRO A 59 -8.40 -3.44 -15.20
N ILE A 60 -7.98 -4.70 -15.06
CA ILE A 60 -8.38 -5.56 -13.93
C ILE A 60 -7.88 -5.06 -12.57
N PHE A 61 -6.93 -4.10 -12.57
CA PHE A 61 -6.47 -3.40 -11.39
C PHE A 61 -6.46 -1.89 -11.63
N SER A 62 -7.05 -1.17 -10.69
CA SER A 62 -6.97 0.28 -10.59
C SER A 62 -6.35 0.68 -9.25
N LYS A 63 -5.57 1.76 -9.26
CA LYS A 63 -5.00 2.35 -8.04
C LYS A 63 -5.66 3.70 -7.81
N HIS A 64 -6.42 3.79 -6.72
CA HIS A 64 -7.04 5.04 -6.29
C HIS A 64 -6.23 5.65 -5.16
N LYS A 65 -5.80 6.91 -5.34
CA LYS A 65 -5.22 7.69 -4.26
C LYS A 65 -6.35 8.31 -3.45
N LEU A 66 -6.35 8.08 -2.15
CA LEU A 66 -7.25 8.74 -1.22
C LEU A 66 -6.53 9.93 -0.58
N ASP A 67 -7.14 11.12 -0.68
CA ASP A 67 -6.68 12.29 0.05
C ASP A 67 -7.16 12.18 1.51
N PHE A 68 -6.28 11.62 2.33
CA PHE A 68 -6.56 11.31 3.72
C PHE A 68 -5.42 11.80 4.61
N SER A 69 -5.78 12.53 5.66
CA SER A 69 -4.83 13.14 6.60
C SER A 69 -5.25 12.76 8.03
N PRO A 70 -4.82 11.59 8.55
CA PRO A 70 -5.21 11.14 9.88
C PRO A 70 -4.62 12.04 10.96
N VAL A 71 -5.35 12.23 12.07
CA VAL A 71 -4.93 13.05 13.21
C VAL A 71 -3.75 12.47 14.00
N ASP A 72 -3.50 11.17 13.88
CA ASP A 72 -2.35 10.47 14.47
C ASP A 72 -1.95 9.27 13.58
N LYS A 73 -0.81 8.64 13.89
CA LYS A 73 -0.26 7.49 13.17
C LYS A 73 -1.22 6.31 13.19
N ILE A 74 -1.44 5.72 12.01
CA ILE A 74 -2.12 4.45 11.85
C ILE A 74 -1.22 3.34 12.43
N THR A 75 -1.80 2.49 13.27
CA THR A 75 -1.12 1.35 13.91
C THR A 75 -1.60 0.02 13.38
N HIS A 76 -2.90 -0.07 13.05
CA HIS A 76 -3.53 -1.27 12.51
C HIS A 76 -4.53 -0.86 11.43
N LEU A 77 -4.69 -1.69 10.40
CA LEU A 77 -5.60 -1.45 9.30
C LEU A 77 -6.18 -2.79 8.86
N ALA A 78 -7.48 -2.82 8.62
CA ALA A 78 -8.20 -3.97 8.08
C ALA A 78 -9.21 -3.49 7.03
N VAL A 79 -9.37 -4.27 5.96
CA VAL A 79 -10.29 -3.98 4.87
C VAL A 79 -11.20 -5.18 4.65
N SER A 80 -12.50 -4.93 4.54
CA SER A 80 -13.51 -5.95 4.24
C SER A 80 -14.75 -5.28 3.65
N ASN A 81 -15.30 -5.87 2.58
CA ASN A 81 -16.54 -5.40 1.93
C ASN A 81 -16.56 -3.88 1.68
N ASN A 82 -15.53 -3.36 1.00
CA ASN A 82 -15.32 -1.93 0.72
C ASN A 82 -15.23 -1.01 1.94
N HIS A 83 -15.23 -1.55 3.17
CA HIS A 83 -14.96 -0.79 4.37
C HIS A 83 -13.50 -0.93 4.78
N VAL A 84 -12.88 0.19 5.10
CA VAL A 84 -11.60 0.23 5.78
C VAL A 84 -11.82 0.63 7.23
N VAL A 85 -11.19 -0.10 8.15
CA VAL A 85 -11.13 0.23 9.58
C VAL A 85 -9.67 0.41 9.95
N MET A 86 -9.36 1.53 10.60
CA MET A 86 -8.01 1.91 10.99
C MET A 86 -7.98 2.19 12.50
N ALA A 87 -6.96 1.69 13.19
CA ALA A 87 -6.69 2.06 14.57
C ALA A 87 -5.52 3.04 14.62
N LEU A 88 -5.71 4.18 15.27
CA LEU A 88 -4.70 5.21 15.44
C LEU A 88 -4.02 5.07 16.80
N LYS A 89 -2.80 5.62 16.90
CA LYS A 89 -2.01 5.59 18.14
C LYS A 89 -2.70 6.31 19.30
N ASN A 90 -3.45 7.38 19.02
CA ASN A 90 -4.25 8.14 20.00
C ASN A 90 -5.52 7.42 20.48
N ARG A 91 -5.68 6.12 20.22
CA ARG A 91 -6.87 5.33 20.61
C ARG A 91 -8.15 5.71 19.87
N THR A 92 -8.04 6.33 18.70
CA THR A 92 -9.18 6.54 17.80
C THR A 92 -9.26 5.39 16.78
N ILE A 93 -10.47 4.88 16.53
CA ILE A 93 -10.77 4.06 15.35
C ILE A 93 -11.39 4.95 14.28
N LEU A 94 -10.88 4.84 13.06
CA LEU A 94 -11.48 5.46 11.88
C LEU A 94 -12.11 4.38 11.01
N ARG A 95 -13.37 4.55 10.66
CA ARG A 95 -14.07 3.68 9.70
C ARG A 95 -14.50 4.50 8.50
N MET A 96 -14.22 3.99 7.30
CA MET A 96 -14.55 4.66 6.04
C MET A 96 -15.10 3.65 5.04
N ASP A 97 -16.07 4.07 4.25
CA ASP A 97 -16.49 3.39 3.02
C ASP A 97 -15.62 3.87 1.86
N LEU A 98 -14.91 2.95 1.22
CA LEU A 98 -14.01 3.24 0.10
C LEU A 98 -14.76 3.73 -1.15
N MET A 99 -16.07 3.45 -1.27
CA MET A 99 -16.91 4.04 -2.33
C MET A 99 -17.23 5.52 -2.06
N HIS A 100 -17.22 5.92 -0.79
CA HIS A 100 -17.57 7.26 -0.32
C HIS A 100 -16.48 7.82 0.60
N GLY A 101 -15.23 7.80 0.12
CA GLY A 101 -14.01 8.03 0.91
C GLY A 101 -13.87 9.40 1.59
N HIS A 102 -14.84 10.31 1.43
CA HIS A 102 -14.87 11.59 2.16
C HIS A 102 -15.54 11.51 3.52
N GLN A 103 -16.28 10.44 3.83
CA GLN A 103 -16.95 10.29 5.11
C GLN A 103 -16.20 9.30 5.99
N THR A 104 -15.57 9.81 7.05
CA THR A 104 -15.03 8.98 8.14
C THR A 104 -15.96 9.01 9.33
N ASN A 105 -16.05 7.86 10.01
CA ASN A 105 -16.63 7.75 11.33
C ASN A 105 -15.51 7.50 12.33
N ASP A 106 -15.36 8.44 13.26
CA ASP A 106 -14.32 8.45 14.27
C ASP A 106 -14.90 7.96 15.60
N ILE A 107 -14.30 6.90 16.14
CA ILE A 107 -14.74 6.26 17.39
C ILE A 107 -13.59 6.38 18.39
N ASP A 108 -13.82 7.10 19.48
CA ASP A 108 -12.87 7.18 20.59
C ASP A 108 -12.94 5.91 21.45
N LEU A 109 -11.80 5.22 21.61
CA LEU A 109 -11.69 4.05 22.46
C LEU A 109 -11.42 4.38 23.93
N THR A 110 -11.10 5.64 24.27
CA THR A 110 -10.76 6.07 25.63
C THR A 110 -11.83 5.67 26.68
N PRO A 111 -13.14 5.80 26.42
CA PRO A 111 -14.17 5.36 27.38
C PRO A 111 -14.22 3.85 27.60
N PHE A 112 -13.72 3.05 26.65
CA PHE A 112 -13.78 1.59 26.67
C PHE A 112 -12.49 0.94 27.20
N ILE A 113 -11.39 1.67 27.12
CA ILE A 113 -10.07 1.22 27.55
C ILE A 113 -9.73 1.91 28.87
N SER A 114 -9.60 1.14 29.95
CA SER A 114 -9.26 1.63 31.30
C SER A 114 -8.16 2.72 31.26
N ASP A 115 -8.51 3.90 31.76
CA ASP A 115 -7.67 5.10 31.81
C ASP A 115 -6.50 4.99 32.80
N LYS A 116 -6.46 3.89 33.57
CA LYS A 116 -5.46 3.70 34.63
C LYS A 116 -4.03 3.53 34.10
N SER A 117 -3.84 3.34 32.80
CA SER A 117 -2.52 3.23 32.21
C SER A 117 -2.47 3.84 30.81
N HIS A 118 -1.56 4.79 30.60
CA HIS A 118 -1.14 5.23 29.27
C HIS A 118 -0.56 4.08 28.42
N SER A 119 -0.34 2.90 29.01
CA SER A 119 0.23 1.74 28.35
C SER A 119 -0.78 0.90 27.56
N SER A 120 -2.09 1.11 27.75
CA SER A 120 -3.11 0.37 27.01
C SER A 120 -3.10 0.76 25.53
N ARG A 121 -2.92 -0.22 24.64
CA ARG A 121 -2.86 -0.03 23.19
C ARG A 121 -3.58 -1.12 22.42
N VAL A 122 -4.09 -0.78 21.23
CA VAL A 122 -4.61 -1.77 20.28
C VAL A 122 -3.49 -2.73 19.90
N ASN A 123 -3.79 -4.02 19.94
CA ASN A 123 -2.86 -5.10 19.59
C ASN A 123 -3.25 -5.82 18.30
N ASN A 124 -4.55 -5.97 18.03
CA ASN A 124 -5.05 -6.52 16.76
C ASN A 124 -6.44 -5.95 16.45
N LEU A 125 -6.78 -5.95 15.16
CA LEU A 125 -8.03 -5.49 14.59
C LEU A 125 -8.57 -6.57 13.65
N PHE A 126 -9.80 -7.03 13.87
CA PHE A 126 -10.44 -8.05 13.06
C PHE A 126 -11.78 -7.53 12.56
N VAL A 127 -12.01 -7.58 11.25
CA VAL A 127 -13.28 -7.17 10.63
C VAL A 127 -13.93 -8.41 10.03
N ASP A 128 -15.22 -8.56 10.23
CA ASP A 128 -15.96 -9.68 9.64
C ASP A 128 -16.08 -9.52 8.11
N PRO A 129 -16.38 -10.59 7.36
CA PRO A 129 -16.50 -10.51 5.90
C PRO A 129 -17.56 -9.53 5.40
N THR A 130 -18.56 -9.16 6.21
CA THR A 130 -19.57 -8.16 5.81
C THR A 130 -19.14 -6.72 6.09
N GLY A 131 -18.06 -6.51 6.86
CA GLY A 131 -17.59 -5.18 7.24
C GLY A 131 -18.46 -4.48 8.29
N LYS A 132 -19.40 -5.19 8.93
CA LYS A 132 -20.38 -4.66 9.89
C LYS A 132 -19.93 -4.79 11.33
N HIS A 133 -19.07 -5.76 11.62
CA HIS A 133 -18.55 -6.05 12.95
C HIS A 133 -17.03 -5.93 12.94
N CYS A 134 -16.52 -5.30 13.99
CA CYS A 134 -15.10 -5.14 14.22
C CYS A 134 -14.78 -5.60 15.65
N ILE A 135 -13.86 -6.54 15.79
CA ILE A 135 -13.35 -7.02 17.07
C ILE A 135 -11.95 -6.43 17.26
N ILE A 136 -11.73 -5.81 18.41
CA ILE A 136 -10.47 -5.15 18.75
C ILE A 136 -9.89 -5.89 19.95
N SER A 137 -8.62 -6.31 19.84
CA SER A 137 -7.88 -6.77 21.01
C SER A 137 -6.99 -5.63 21.52
N VAL A 138 -6.99 -5.45 22.84
CA VAL A 138 -6.21 -4.40 23.53
C VAL A 138 -5.24 -5.09 24.48
N THR A 139 -4.01 -4.61 24.50
CA THR A 139 -3.00 -5.04 25.49
C THR A 139 -2.79 -3.94 26.50
N ASN A 140 -2.63 -4.30 27.76
CA ASN A 140 -2.24 -3.39 28.84
C ASN A 140 -0.93 -3.92 29.43
N SER A 141 0.15 -3.15 29.30
CA SER A 141 1.41 -3.49 29.96
C SER A 141 1.41 -2.90 31.37
N GLU A 142 0.75 -3.61 32.28
CA GLU A 142 0.89 -3.31 33.71
C GLU A 142 2.30 -3.76 34.13
N THR A 143 3.23 -2.81 34.28
CA THR A 143 4.55 -3.12 34.82
C THR A 143 4.38 -3.30 36.32
N GLN A 144 4.25 -4.55 36.79
CA GLN A 144 4.37 -4.85 38.22
C GLN A 144 5.83 -4.61 38.62
N VAL A 145 6.14 -3.41 39.11
CA VAL A 145 7.32 -3.18 39.95
C VAL A 145 6.95 -3.50 41.38
N SER A 146 7.44 -4.62 41.92
CA SER A 146 8.02 -4.77 43.27
C SER A 146 8.18 -6.24 43.66
N ALA A 147 9.42 -6.66 43.88
CA ALA A 147 9.78 -7.45 45.06
C ALA A 147 11.25 -7.15 45.35
N GLU A 148 11.46 -6.25 46.32
CA GLU A 148 12.74 -5.98 46.96
C GLU A 148 13.33 -7.30 47.50
N ASN A 149 14.64 -7.48 47.34
CA ASN A 149 15.44 -8.44 48.09
C ASN A 149 16.84 -7.87 48.30
#